data_AF-A0A7C3PP01-F1
#
_entry.id   AF-A0A7C3PP01-F1
#
_cell.length_a   1.000
_cell.length_b   1.000
_cell.length_c   1.000
_cell.angle_alpha   90.00
_cell.angle_beta   90.00
_cell.angle_gamma   90.00
#
_symmetry.space_group_name_H-M   'P 1'
#
loop_
_entity.id
_entity.type
_entity.pdbx_description
1 polymer ?
#
loop_
_entity_poly.entity_id
_entity_poly.type
_entity_poly.pdbx_seq_one_letter_code
_entity_poly.pdbx_strand_id
1 'polypeptide(L)'
;MFTKPNRWIFTGLAFLFIVAFATLNLTERASAAPMMKNSADNSCLSCHEELYYLHDTGCWYCMVDAHRDRCIDCHEGDSAAFKAEESHIGMLEHPQENDGAKCRECHAEDVNARLATFDSKGGFEQVIKPVAYTPVQPAELGFPETVEQGVAEKLPWAAGGIALFGFWLALVLLSPKKS
;
A
#
# COMPACT_ATOMS: atom_id res chain seq x y z
N MET A 1 40.34 -13.07 23.94
CA MET A 1 39.96 -14.47 24.24
C MET A 1 38.46 -14.53 24.30
N PHE A 2 37.80 -14.86 23.18
CA PHE A 2 36.39 -15.23 23.24
C PHE A 2 36.33 -16.57 23.95
N THR A 3 35.87 -16.54 25.20
CA THR A 3 35.67 -17.74 26.01
C THR A 3 34.80 -18.72 25.21
N LYS A 4 34.94 -20.04 25.44
CA LYS A 4 34.11 -21.07 24.79
C LYS A 4 32.61 -20.71 24.61
N PRO A 5 31.93 -20.00 25.54
CA PRO A 5 30.55 -19.53 25.32
C PRO A 5 30.40 -18.48 24.19
N ASN A 6 31.40 -17.65 23.94
CA ASN A 6 31.30 -16.54 22.98
C ASN A 6 31.36 -17.03 21.53
N ARG A 7 31.98 -18.19 21.24
CA ARG A 7 31.94 -18.79 19.90
C ARG A 7 30.51 -19.14 19.49
N TRP A 8 29.68 -19.64 20.40
CA TRP A 8 28.29 -20.00 20.11
C TRP A 8 27.41 -18.78 19.85
N ILE A 9 27.70 -17.67 20.53
CA ILE A 9 26.99 -16.40 20.34
C ILE A 9 27.24 -15.85 18.92
N PHE A 10 28.49 -15.86 18.45
CA PHE A 10 28.81 -15.38 17.09
C PHE A 10 28.26 -16.30 16.00
N THR A 11 28.29 -17.62 16.19
CA THR A 11 27.67 -18.55 15.23
C THR A 11 26.15 -18.37 15.18
N GLY A 12 25.51 -18.16 16.33
CA GLY A 12 24.07 -17.88 16.41
C GLY A 12 23.68 -16.57 15.73
N LEU A 13 24.44 -15.50 15.96
CA LEU A 13 24.22 -14.20 15.32
C LEU A 13 24.42 -14.25 13.80
N ALA A 14 25.44 -14.96 13.32
CA ALA A 14 25.67 -15.15 11.89
C ALA A 14 24.52 -15.93 11.22
N PHE A 15 24.00 -16.95 11.90
CA PHE A 15 22.85 -17.71 11.40
C PHE A 15 21.58 -16.86 11.35
N LEU A 16 21.30 -16.08 12.40
CA LEU A 16 20.17 -15.14 12.45
C LEU A 16 20.23 -14.09 11.33
N PHE A 17 21.43 -13.57 11.05
CA PHE A 17 21.62 -12.59 9.99
C PHE A 17 21.36 -13.17 8.59
N ILE A 18 21.80 -14.41 8.33
CA ILE A 18 21.53 -15.12 7.08
C ILE A 18 20.02 -15.39 6.90
N VAL A 19 19.33 -15.82 7.96
CA VAL A 19 17.88 -16.05 7.92
C VAL A 19 17.12 -14.75 7.65
N ALA A 20 17.47 -13.66 8.34
CA ALA A 20 16.83 -12.36 8.13
C ALA A 20 17.05 -11.83 6.70
N PHE A 21 18.24 -12.02 6.14
CA PHE A 21 18.54 -11.60 4.76
C PHE A 21 17.84 -12.46 3.70
N ALA A 22 17.64 -13.75 3.98
CA ALA A 22 16.88 -14.65 3.11
C ALA A 22 15.38 -14.30 3.07
N THR A 23 14.80 -13.82 4.19
CA THR A 23 13.39 -13.41 4.23
C THR A 23 13.09 -12.10 3.51
N LEU A 24 14.09 -11.22 3.32
CA LEU A 24 13.92 -9.97 2.57
C LEU A 24 13.77 -10.16 1.05
N ASN A 25 14.03 -11.37 0.53
CA ASN A 25 13.86 -11.73 -0.88
C ASN A 25 12.60 -12.57 -1.14
N LEU A 26 11.72 -12.73 -0.15
CA LEU A 26 10.40 -13.30 -0.39
C LEU A 26 9.58 -12.23 -1.13
N THR A 27 9.49 -12.38 -2.45
CA THR A 27 8.54 -11.65 -3.28
C THR A 27 7.16 -11.79 -2.67
N GLU A 28 6.58 -10.69 -2.20
CA GLU A 28 5.16 -10.62 -1.89
C GLU A 28 4.40 -11.03 -3.15
N ARG A 29 3.70 -12.15 -3.08
CA ARG A 29 2.73 -12.51 -4.11
C ARG A 29 1.60 -11.49 -4.02
N ALA A 30 1.57 -10.55 -4.95
CA ALA A 30 0.35 -9.81 -5.26
C ALA A 30 -0.72 -10.84 -5.64
N SER A 31 -1.71 -11.03 -4.76
CA SER A 31 -2.89 -11.83 -5.06
C SER A 31 -3.95 -10.87 -5.61
N ALA A 32 -4.26 -10.96 -6.90
CA ALA A 32 -5.54 -10.44 -7.39
C ALA A 32 -6.64 -11.34 -6.82
N ALA A 33 -7.40 -10.85 -5.85
CA ALA A 33 -8.55 -11.57 -5.32
C ALA A 33 -9.64 -11.67 -6.40
N PRO A 34 -10.28 -12.85 -6.58
CA PRO A 34 -11.37 -13.00 -7.53
C PRO A 34 -12.60 -12.24 -7.06
N MET A 35 -13.29 -11.58 -7.99
CA MET A 35 -14.56 -10.89 -7.77
C MET A 35 -15.58 -11.86 -7.15
N MET A 36 -15.98 -11.62 -5.89
CA MET A 36 -16.93 -12.46 -5.17
C MET A 36 -18.37 -12.01 -5.43
N LYS A 37 -19.25 -12.99 -5.69
CA LYS A 37 -20.62 -12.81 -6.19
C LYS A 37 -21.71 -12.75 -5.09
N ASN A 38 -21.35 -12.50 -3.84
CA ASN A 38 -22.30 -12.34 -2.74
C ASN A 38 -21.79 -11.19 -1.88
N SER A 39 -22.59 -10.14 -1.73
CA SER A 39 -22.29 -8.95 -0.91
C SER A 39 -21.98 -9.40 0.52
N ALA A 40 -20.69 -9.45 0.84
CA ALA A 40 -20.14 -9.81 2.13
C ALA A 40 -20.32 -8.65 3.12
N ASP A 41 -20.21 -8.94 4.41
CA ASP A 41 -20.19 -7.96 5.49
C ASP A 41 -19.22 -6.80 5.15
N ASN A 42 -19.75 -5.57 5.01
CA ASN A 42 -18.97 -4.39 4.65
C ASN A 42 -17.95 -4.07 5.75
N SER A 43 -16.65 -4.26 5.48
CA SER A 43 -15.58 -4.02 6.45
C SER A 43 -15.54 -2.57 6.96
N CYS A 44 -16.03 -1.60 6.17
CA CYS A 44 -16.08 -0.19 6.57
C CYS A 44 -16.85 0.00 7.88
N LEU A 45 -17.90 -0.80 8.11
CA LEU A 45 -18.72 -0.71 9.31
C LEU A 45 -17.94 -1.09 10.57
N SER A 46 -16.89 -1.90 10.49
CA SER A 46 -16.10 -2.27 11.68
C SER A 46 -15.39 -1.08 12.35
N CYS A 47 -15.11 -0.02 11.58
CA CYS A 47 -14.52 1.23 12.06
C CYS A 47 -15.50 2.40 12.04
N HIS A 48 -16.53 2.36 11.18
CA HIS A 48 -17.45 3.46 10.92
C HIS A 48 -18.91 3.10 11.26
N GLU A 49 -19.15 2.38 12.37
CA GLU A 49 -20.50 2.03 12.84
C GLU A 49 -21.37 3.29 13.03
N GLU A 50 -20.82 4.34 13.62
CA GLU A 50 -21.55 5.60 13.86
C GLU A 50 -21.90 6.34 12.57
N LEU A 51 -21.07 6.25 11.52
CA LEU A 51 -21.37 6.88 10.23
C LEU A 51 -22.58 6.22 9.55
N TYR A 52 -22.81 4.93 9.82
CA TYR A 52 -24.05 4.27 9.39
C TYR A 52 -25.28 4.80 10.14
N TYR A 53 -25.13 5.09 11.44
CA TYR A 53 -26.20 5.70 12.24
C TYR A 53 -26.37 7.20 12.00
N LEU A 54 -25.45 7.87 11.29
CA LEU A 54 -25.63 9.27 10.86
C LEU A 54 -26.80 9.47 9.88
N HIS A 55 -27.37 8.38 9.33
CA HIS A 55 -28.71 8.41 8.72
C HIS A 55 -29.73 9.14 9.60
N ASP A 56 -29.68 8.86 10.90
CA ASP A 56 -30.67 9.32 11.87
C ASP A 56 -30.32 10.70 12.44
N THR A 57 -29.11 11.21 12.20
CA THR A 57 -28.63 12.51 12.71
C THR A 57 -28.77 13.66 11.71
N GLY A 58 -29.38 13.42 10.54
CA GLY A 58 -29.68 14.46 9.55
C GLY A 58 -28.66 14.61 8.42
N CYS A 59 -27.65 13.74 8.35
CA CYS A 59 -26.78 13.64 7.17
C CYS A 59 -27.53 12.87 6.07
N TRP A 60 -27.74 13.51 4.92
CA TRP A 60 -28.42 12.87 3.80
C TRP A 60 -27.45 11.94 3.06
N TYR A 61 -27.90 10.77 2.63
CA TYR A 61 -27.22 9.92 1.66
C TYR A 61 -28.25 9.27 0.74
N CYS A 62 -27.79 8.80 -0.42
CA CYS A 62 -28.67 8.16 -1.38
C CYS A 62 -28.69 6.65 -1.17
N MET A 63 -29.89 6.07 -1.06
CA MET A 63 -30.10 4.63 -1.22
C MET A 63 -30.67 4.40 -2.63
N VAL A 64 -29.91 3.75 -3.50
CA VAL A 64 -30.43 3.32 -4.81
C VAL A 64 -31.37 2.12 -4.60
N ASP A 65 -32.41 1.99 -5.44
CA ASP A 65 -33.54 1.05 -5.26
C ASP A 65 -33.17 -0.43 -5.07
N ALA A 66 -31.94 -0.82 -5.44
CA ALA A 66 -31.35 -2.07 -4.99
C ALA A 66 -30.27 -1.72 -3.97
N HIS A 67 -30.42 -2.20 -2.73
CA HIS A 67 -29.46 -2.12 -1.63
C HIS A 67 -28.10 -2.78 -1.98
N ARG A 68 -27.40 -2.21 -2.96
CA ARG A 68 -25.97 -2.38 -3.19
C ARG A 68 -25.24 -1.47 -2.19
N ASP A 69 -23.99 -1.78 -1.95
CA ASP A 69 -23.37 -1.63 -0.63
C ASP A 69 -23.18 -0.17 -0.16
N ARG A 70 -23.41 0.04 1.14
CA ARG A 70 -23.78 1.34 1.75
C ARG A 70 -22.75 2.46 1.67
N CYS A 71 -21.46 2.14 1.55
CA CYS A 71 -20.37 3.12 1.62
C CYS A 71 -19.64 3.21 0.28
N ILE A 72 -19.20 2.06 -0.24
CA ILE A 72 -18.34 1.96 -1.42
C ILE A 72 -19.06 2.32 -2.73
N ASP A 73 -20.38 2.28 -2.79
CA ASP A 73 -21.12 2.69 -3.98
C ASP A 73 -20.93 4.19 -4.28
N CYS A 74 -20.75 5.00 -3.23
CA CYS A 74 -20.47 6.43 -3.35
C CYS A 74 -19.00 6.74 -3.13
N HIS A 75 -18.38 6.12 -2.12
CA HIS A 75 -17.03 6.42 -1.69
C HIS A 75 -15.95 5.53 -2.30
N GLU A 76 -16.29 4.52 -3.11
CA GLU A 76 -15.34 3.55 -3.65
C GLU A 76 -14.50 2.87 -2.54
N GLY A 77 -13.30 2.37 -2.88
CA GLY A 77 -12.45 1.60 -1.96
C GLY A 77 -12.70 0.09 -1.98
N ASP A 78 -12.09 -0.60 -1.02
CA ASP A 78 -12.18 -2.06 -0.87
C ASP A 78 -12.96 -2.45 0.40
N SER A 79 -14.22 -2.83 0.23
CA SER A 79 -15.10 -3.27 1.33
C SER A 79 -14.77 -4.64 1.90
N ALA A 80 -13.82 -5.37 1.32
CA ALA A 80 -13.36 -6.66 1.84
C ALA A 80 -12.10 -6.53 2.70
N ALA A 81 -11.38 -5.40 2.62
CA ALA A 81 -10.18 -5.15 3.40
C ALA A 81 -10.51 -4.61 4.79
N PHE A 82 -9.89 -5.17 5.84
CA PHE A 82 -10.08 -4.75 7.23
C PHE A 82 -9.00 -3.80 7.74
N LYS A 83 -7.92 -3.60 6.97
CA LYS A 83 -6.90 -2.59 7.28
C LYS A 83 -7.27 -1.29 6.58
N ALA A 84 -7.20 -0.18 7.31
CA ALA A 84 -7.58 1.13 6.82
C ALA A 84 -6.81 1.53 5.55
N GLU A 85 -5.51 1.23 5.51
CA GLU A 85 -4.67 1.60 4.37
C GLU A 85 -5.06 0.85 3.10
N GLU A 86 -5.54 -0.39 3.24
CA GLU A 86 -5.97 -1.25 2.13
C GLU A 86 -7.40 -0.91 1.71
N SER A 87 -8.31 -0.67 2.67
CA SER A 87 -9.71 -0.35 2.39
C SER A 87 -9.90 1.02 1.74
N HIS A 88 -9.01 1.97 2.03
CA HIS A 88 -9.09 3.33 1.48
C HIS A 88 -8.36 3.51 0.13
N ILE A 89 -7.75 2.47 -0.43
CA ILE A 89 -7.09 2.57 -1.74
C ILE A 89 -8.14 2.91 -2.81
N GLY A 90 -7.96 4.05 -3.48
CA GLY A 90 -8.89 4.51 -4.51
C GLY A 90 -10.21 5.03 -3.96
N MET A 91 -10.33 5.25 -2.65
CA MET A 91 -11.53 5.81 -2.05
C MET A 91 -11.74 7.28 -2.47
N LEU A 92 -12.96 7.62 -2.82
CA LEU A 92 -13.47 8.97 -3.01
C LEU A 92 -13.98 9.54 -1.69
N GLU A 93 -13.24 10.48 -1.12
CA GLU A 93 -13.64 11.17 0.11
C GLU A 93 -14.90 12.03 -0.09
N HIS A 94 -15.05 12.67 -1.26
CA HIS A 94 -16.15 13.57 -1.59
C HIS A 94 -16.89 13.11 -2.86
N PRO A 95 -17.90 12.23 -2.75
CA PRO A 95 -18.66 11.76 -3.93
C PRO A 95 -19.36 12.87 -4.72
N GLN A 96 -19.58 14.03 -4.09
CA GLN A 96 -20.15 15.23 -4.72
C GLN A 96 -19.13 16.03 -5.55
N GLU A 97 -17.84 15.68 -5.51
CA GLU A 97 -16.81 16.38 -6.28
C GLU A 97 -17.08 16.32 -7.79
N ASN A 98 -16.49 17.27 -8.53
CA ASN A 98 -16.61 17.36 -10.00
C ASN A 98 -18.08 17.43 -10.48
N ASP A 99 -18.86 18.28 -9.85
CA ASP A 99 -20.30 18.46 -10.08
C ASP A 99 -21.10 17.15 -9.91
N GLY A 100 -20.76 16.35 -8.89
CA GLY A 100 -21.41 15.08 -8.61
C GLY A 100 -21.17 14.04 -9.71
N ALA A 101 -19.95 13.96 -10.25
CA ALA A 101 -19.62 12.99 -11.30
C ALA A 101 -19.96 11.55 -10.88
N LYS A 102 -19.67 11.19 -9.63
CA LYS A 102 -20.05 9.88 -9.06
C LYS A 102 -21.56 9.72 -8.96
N CYS A 103 -22.27 10.75 -8.52
CA CYS A 103 -23.72 10.74 -8.43
C CYS A 103 -24.38 10.47 -9.79
N ARG A 104 -23.84 11.03 -10.89
CA ARG A 104 -24.36 10.84 -12.25
C ARG A 104 -24.35 9.39 -12.73
N GLU A 105 -23.55 8.51 -12.13
CA GLU A 105 -23.55 7.07 -12.48
C GLU A 105 -24.91 6.41 -12.22
N CYS A 106 -25.66 6.91 -11.23
CA CYS A 106 -27.02 6.44 -10.90
C CYS A 106 -28.10 7.52 -11.12
N HIS A 107 -27.73 8.80 -11.11
CA HIS A 107 -28.62 9.96 -11.11
C HIS A 107 -28.38 10.89 -12.29
N ALA A 108 -28.37 10.34 -13.51
CA ALA A 108 -28.10 11.12 -14.72
C ALA A 108 -29.11 12.27 -14.94
N GLU A 109 -30.37 12.07 -14.55
CA GLU A 109 -31.46 13.03 -14.79
C GLU A 109 -31.68 14.00 -13.62
N ASP A 110 -31.35 13.60 -12.39
CA ASP A 110 -31.70 14.31 -11.16
C ASP A 110 -30.49 14.69 -10.27
N VAL A 111 -29.25 14.58 -10.76
CA VAL A 111 -28.02 14.88 -9.98
C VAL A 111 -28.07 16.25 -9.30
N ASN A 112 -28.49 17.30 -10.00
CA ASN A 112 -28.49 18.66 -9.45
C ASN A 112 -29.48 18.80 -8.28
N ALA A 113 -30.64 18.15 -8.35
CA ALA A 113 -31.61 18.15 -7.28
C ALA A 113 -31.09 17.41 -6.04
N ARG A 114 -30.34 16.33 -6.25
CA ARG A 114 -29.70 15.56 -5.16
C ARG A 114 -28.56 16.32 -4.51
N LEU A 115 -27.68 16.95 -5.29
CA LEU A 115 -26.63 17.81 -4.78
C LEU A 115 -27.22 18.97 -3.96
N ALA A 116 -28.28 19.62 -4.44
CA ALA A 116 -28.99 20.64 -3.68
C ALA A 116 -29.57 20.10 -2.36
N THR A 117 -30.01 18.84 -2.34
CA THR A 117 -30.49 18.19 -1.11
C THR A 117 -29.35 17.96 -0.12
N PHE A 118 -28.21 17.40 -0.55
CA PHE A 118 -27.00 17.26 0.28
C PHE A 118 -26.60 18.61 0.91
N ASP A 119 -26.50 19.66 0.08
CA ASP A 119 -26.14 21.00 0.52
C ASP A 119 -27.12 21.54 1.57
N SER A 120 -28.42 21.38 1.34
CA SER A 120 -29.47 21.85 2.26
C SER A 120 -29.51 21.12 3.61
N LYS A 121 -29.03 19.87 3.67
CA LYS A 121 -29.15 19.00 4.86
C LYS A 121 -27.94 19.06 5.76
N GLY A 122 -26.74 19.08 5.18
CA GLY A 122 -25.49 19.09 5.95
C GLY A 122 -24.41 19.99 5.38
N GLY A 123 -24.63 20.59 4.21
CA GLY A 123 -23.56 21.21 3.42
C GLY A 123 -22.55 20.16 2.91
N PHE A 124 -21.77 20.52 1.91
CA PHE A 124 -20.56 19.77 1.55
C PHE A 124 -19.55 20.70 0.88
N GLU A 125 -18.28 20.30 0.87
CA GLU A 125 -17.24 21.05 0.17
C GLU A 125 -17.34 20.82 -1.34
N GLN A 126 -17.47 21.91 -2.11
CA GLN A 126 -17.39 21.83 -3.56
C GLN A 126 -15.94 21.71 -4.01
N VAL A 127 -15.51 20.48 -4.23
CA VAL A 127 -14.17 20.18 -4.73
C VAL A 127 -14.25 19.95 -6.24
N ILE A 128 -13.44 20.70 -7.00
CA ILE A 128 -13.21 20.46 -8.43
C ILE A 128 -11.78 19.94 -8.57
N LYS A 129 -11.63 18.66 -8.86
CA LYS A 129 -10.35 18.05 -9.19
C LYS A 129 -10.18 18.05 -10.71
N PRO A 130 -9.05 18.52 -11.25
CA PRO A 130 -8.79 18.36 -12.67
C PRO A 130 -8.79 16.87 -13.02
N VAL A 131 -9.42 16.51 -14.14
CA VAL A 131 -9.39 15.13 -14.64
C VAL A 131 -7.94 14.69 -14.70
N ALA A 132 -7.63 13.54 -14.07
CA ALA A 132 -6.30 12.97 -14.14
C ALA A 132 -5.92 12.84 -15.62
N TYR A 133 -4.85 13.51 -16.02
CA TYR A 133 -4.37 13.45 -17.38
C TYR A 133 -3.92 12.02 -17.66
N THR A 134 -4.72 11.27 -18.42
CA THR A 134 -4.30 10.01 -19.01
C THR A 134 -3.58 10.34 -20.31
N PRO A 135 -2.24 10.22 -20.38
CA PRO A 135 -1.53 10.46 -21.62
C PRO A 135 -2.07 9.53 -22.72
N VAL A 136 -2.48 10.12 -23.84
CA VAL A 136 -3.08 9.40 -24.99
C VAL A 136 -2.06 8.48 -25.66
N GLN A 137 -0.78 8.74 -25.45
CA GLN A 137 0.30 7.83 -25.80
C GLN A 137 0.89 7.23 -24.52
N PRO A 138 1.14 5.91 -24.47
CA PRO A 138 2.07 5.37 -23.50
C PRO A 138 3.33 6.22 -23.60
N ALA A 139 3.78 6.80 -22.48
CA ALA A 139 5.13 7.33 -22.43
C ALA A 139 6.03 6.20 -22.94
N GLU A 140 6.78 6.47 -24.00
CA GLU A 140 7.73 5.51 -24.54
C GLU A 140 8.63 5.13 -23.35
N LEU A 141 8.42 3.92 -22.81
CA LEU A 141 9.20 3.35 -21.70
C LEU A 141 10.60 2.99 -22.20
N GLY A 142 11.19 3.87 -23.02
CA GLY A 142 12.62 3.94 -23.24
C GLY A 142 13.24 4.43 -21.95
N PHE A 143 13.25 3.56 -20.93
CA PHE A 143 14.28 3.65 -19.91
C PHE A 143 15.60 3.69 -20.70
N PRO A 144 16.47 4.69 -20.46
CA PRO A 144 17.82 4.58 -21.01
C PRO A 144 18.35 3.23 -20.56
N GLU A 145 18.87 2.42 -21.50
CA GLU A 145 19.54 1.17 -21.16
C GLU A 145 20.51 1.50 -20.03
N THR A 146 20.23 1.02 -18.83
CA THR A 146 21.19 1.08 -17.75
C THR A 146 22.32 0.21 -18.22
N VAL A 147 23.46 0.83 -18.53
CA VAL A 147 24.70 0.12 -18.83
C VAL A 147 24.88 -0.89 -17.71
N GLU A 148 24.67 -2.17 -17.99
CA GLU A 148 25.00 -3.24 -17.05
C GLU A 148 26.49 -3.07 -16.78
N GLN A 149 26.82 -2.56 -15.59
CA GLN A 149 28.20 -2.52 -15.14
C GLN A 149 28.67 -3.96 -15.06
N GLY A 150 29.42 -4.37 -16.09
CA GLY A 150 29.85 -5.74 -16.27
C GLY A 150 30.56 -6.23 -15.01
N VAL A 151 30.43 -7.53 -14.73
CA VAL A 151 31.04 -8.21 -13.57
C VAL A 151 32.54 -7.87 -13.39
N ALA A 152 33.23 -7.53 -14.49
CA ALA A 152 34.62 -7.06 -14.50
C ALA A 152 34.86 -5.76 -13.71
N GLU A 153 33.91 -4.82 -13.69
CA GLU A 153 34.05 -3.53 -12.98
C GLU A 153 33.91 -3.70 -11.46
N LYS A 154 33.20 -4.73 -11.01
CA LYS A 154 33.01 -5.06 -9.58
C LYS A 154 34.10 -5.98 -9.00
N LEU A 155 34.88 -6.63 -9.86
CA LEU A 155 35.96 -7.55 -9.48
C LEU A 155 37.03 -6.94 -8.55
N PRO A 156 37.54 -5.71 -8.77
CA PRO A 156 38.55 -5.13 -7.88
C PRO A 156 38.03 -4.84 -6.47
N TRP A 157 36.77 -4.41 -6.34
CA TRP A 157 36.13 -4.20 -5.03
C TRP A 157 35.88 -5.51 -4.29
N ALA A 158 35.43 -6.54 -4.99
CA ALA A 158 35.26 -7.87 -4.42
C ALA A 158 36.61 -8.46 -3.93
N ALA A 159 37.66 -8.35 -4.74
CA ALA A 159 39.01 -8.78 -4.37
C ALA A 159 39.55 -8.00 -3.16
N GLY A 160 39.34 -6.68 -3.12
CA GLY A 160 39.71 -5.83 -2.00
C GLY A 160 38.99 -6.20 -0.71
N GLY A 161 37.67 -6.47 -0.78
CA GLY A 161 36.87 -6.93 0.36
C GLY A 161 37.34 -8.28 0.90
N ILE A 162 37.63 -9.24 0.02
CA ILE A 162 38.16 -10.55 0.41
C ILE A 162 39.53 -10.43 1.08
N ALA A 163 40.42 -9.60 0.53
CA ALA A 163 41.75 -9.39 1.10
C ALA A 163 41.69 -8.74 2.49
N LEU A 164 40.87 -7.69 2.66
CA LEU A 164 40.65 -7.02 3.95
C LEU A 164 40.06 -7.96 4.99
N PHE A 165 39.03 -8.72 4.61
CA PHE A 165 38.41 -9.69 5.51
C PHE A 165 39.37 -10.81 5.90
N GLY A 166 40.12 -11.35 4.94
CA GLY A 166 41.14 -12.36 5.20
C GLY A 166 42.25 -11.86 6.14
N PHE A 167 42.71 -10.63 5.93
CA PHE A 167 43.71 -9.99 6.79
C PHE A 167 43.18 -9.79 8.22
N TRP A 168 41.96 -9.26 8.36
CA TRP A 168 41.31 -9.10 9.67
C TRP A 168 41.15 -10.46 10.38
N LEU A 169 40.70 -11.49 9.65
CA LEU A 169 40.52 -12.83 10.20
C LEU A 169 41.86 -13.42 10.67
N ALA A 170 42.93 -13.24 9.90
CA ALA A 170 44.27 -13.67 10.28
C ALA A 170 44.75 -12.96 11.56
N LEU A 171 44.53 -11.66 11.69
CA LEU A 171 44.86 -10.92 12.92
C LEU A 171 44.07 -11.43 14.13
N VAL A 172 42.78 -11.73 13.97
CA VAL A 172 41.95 -12.29 15.04
C VAL A 172 42.47 -13.67 15.48
N LEU A 173 42.87 -14.51 14.53
CA LEU A 173 43.36 -15.87 14.81
C LEU A 173 44.79 -15.89 15.36
N LEU A 174 45.66 -14.99 14.92
CA LEU A 174 47.08 -14.90 15.29
C LEU A 174 47.34 -13.97 16.47
N SER A 175 46.33 -13.24 16.96
CA SER A 175 46.48 -12.38 18.13
C SER A 175 46.98 -13.23 19.33
N PRO A 176 48.13 -12.90 19.93
CA PRO A 176 48.67 -13.64 21.05
C PRO A 176 47.65 -13.62 22.20
N LYS A 177 47.45 -14.79 22.82
CA LYS A 177 46.70 -14.85 24.08
C LYS A 177 47.51 -14.08 25.11
N LYS A 178 46.95 -12.98 25.63
CA LYS A 178 47.43 -12.42 26.91
C LYS A 178 47.32 -13.53 27.93
N SER A 179 48.48 -14.04 28.34
CA SER A 179 48.62 -14.98 29.46
C SER A 179 48.50 -14.25 30.78
#